data_AF-A0A7D3ZYZ9-F1
#
_entry.id   AF-A0A7D3ZYZ9-F1
#
_cell.length_a   1.000
_cell.length_b   1.000
_cell.length_c   1.000
_cell.angle_alpha   90.00
_cell.angle_beta   90.00
_cell.angle_gamma   90.00
#
_symmetry.space_group_name_H-M   'P 1'
#
loop_
_entity.id
_entity.type
_entity.pdbx_description
1 polymer ?
#
loop_
_entity_poly.entity_id
_entity_poly.type
_entity_poly.pdbx_seq_one_letter_code
_entity_poly.pdbx_strand_id
1 'polypeptide(L)'
;MLAAPSVSVGSIGKAGVFTPGGTGTSSATALTSGVVALMRSHFPDMPGREIVQRMLATARDVGPEGWDKKTGYGALIPYKALTANVPKTAPNPVYDNIQATGSGAPNNLEHARHKPARTSTHSKSDEPGYGFNGLAFIAALTLTFLSAAGIMTFHSKRRWHSLSLKRKYHGQSVTKK
;
A
#
# COMPACT_ATOMS: atom_id res chain seq x y z
N MET A 1 -16.51 -5.36 -4.33
CA MET A 1 -15.10 -5.38 -4.77
C MET A 1 -15.09 -5.50 -6.29
N LEU A 2 -14.10 -4.89 -6.96
CA LEU A 2 -13.91 -4.97 -8.42
C LEU A 2 -12.44 -5.30 -8.71
N ALA A 3 -12.18 -5.96 -9.83
CA ALA A 3 -10.84 -6.26 -10.31
C ALA A 3 -10.37 -5.25 -11.36
N ALA A 4 -9.06 -5.00 -11.39
CA ALA A 4 -8.40 -4.22 -12.42
C ALA A 4 -7.01 -4.81 -12.72
N PRO A 5 -6.40 -4.53 -13.89
CA PRO A 5 -5.08 -5.02 -14.23
C PRO A 5 -4.02 -4.60 -13.21
N SER A 6 -3.14 -5.52 -12.86
CA SER A 6 -2.19 -5.30 -11.76
C SER A 6 -0.84 -5.98 -11.96
N VAL A 7 -0.64 -6.70 -13.06
CA VAL A 7 0.58 -7.43 -13.39
C VAL A 7 1.30 -6.68 -14.49
N SER A 8 2.60 -6.47 -14.31
CA SER A 8 3.46 -5.76 -15.27
C SER A 8 2.99 -4.33 -15.60
N VAL A 9 2.48 -3.61 -14.59
CA VAL A 9 2.02 -2.23 -14.74
C VAL A 9 3.22 -1.28 -14.67
N GLY A 10 3.39 -0.44 -15.69
CA GLY A 10 4.41 0.61 -15.70
C GLY A 10 4.07 1.74 -14.73
N SER A 11 5.07 2.30 -14.06
CA SER A 11 4.91 3.45 -13.18
C SER A 11 6.06 4.45 -13.33
N ILE A 12 5.88 5.66 -12.82
CA ILE A 12 6.94 6.68 -12.77
C ILE A 12 7.42 6.76 -11.33
N GLY A 13 8.71 6.50 -11.12
CA GLY A 13 9.34 6.58 -9.80
C GLY A 13 9.55 8.02 -9.34
N LYS A 14 9.97 8.20 -8.08
CA LYS A 14 10.21 9.53 -7.48
C LYS A 14 11.17 10.40 -8.30
N ALA A 15 12.13 9.79 -8.98
CA ALA A 15 13.09 10.49 -9.83
C ALA A 15 12.53 10.88 -11.21
N GLY A 16 11.23 10.68 -11.47
CA GLY A 16 10.61 10.93 -12.79
C GLY A 16 10.94 9.85 -13.83
N VAL A 17 11.60 8.76 -13.42
CA VAL A 17 12.03 7.70 -14.32
C VAL A 17 10.93 6.66 -14.47
N PHE A 18 10.61 6.32 -15.72
CA PHE A 18 9.68 5.23 -16.04
C PHE A 18 10.26 3.88 -15.63
N THR A 19 9.50 3.12 -14.87
CA THR A 19 9.84 1.77 -14.43
C THR A 19 8.77 0.81 -14.93
N PRO A 20 9.11 -0.10 -15.88
CA PRO A 20 8.18 -1.14 -16.30
C PRO A 20 8.03 -2.22 -15.21
N GLY A 21 6.92 -2.97 -15.25
CA GLY A 21 6.89 -4.29 -14.58
C GLY A 21 6.38 -4.34 -13.13
N GLY A 22 5.76 -3.29 -12.59
CA GLY A 22 5.20 -3.32 -11.23
C GLY A 22 4.03 -4.31 -11.09
N THR A 23 4.04 -5.14 -10.04
CA THR A 23 2.96 -6.10 -9.77
C THR A 23 2.40 -5.92 -8.36
N GLY A 24 1.08 -5.75 -8.24
CA GLY A 24 0.40 -5.64 -6.95
C GLY A 24 -0.98 -5.00 -7.04
N THR A 25 -1.82 -5.27 -6.03
CA THR A 25 -3.17 -4.70 -5.95
C THR A 25 -3.17 -3.17 -5.81
N SER A 26 -2.06 -2.57 -5.37
CA SER A 26 -1.85 -1.12 -5.38
C SER A 26 -2.01 -0.51 -6.78
N SER A 27 -1.47 -1.16 -7.82
CA SER A 27 -1.64 -0.74 -9.21
C SER A 27 -3.09 -0.84 -9.66
N ALA A 28 -3.80 -1.91 -9.27
CA ALA A 28 -5.23 -2.08 -9.55
C ALA A 28 -6.06 -0.95 -8.92
N THR A 29 -5.76 -0.62 -7.65
CA THR A 29 -6.42 0.46 -6.91
C THR A 29 -6.16 1.81 -7.55
N ALA A 30 -4.92 2.09 -7.98
CA ALA A 30 -4.57 3.33 -8.67
C ALA A 30 -5.35 3.50 -9.98
N LEU A 31 -5.40 2.45 -10.80
CA LEU A 31 -6.17 2.45 -12.06
C LEU A 31 -7.66 2.64 -11.79
N THR A 32 -8.22 1.93 -10.82
CA THR A 32 -9.63 2.07 -10.43
C THR A 32 -9.95 3.50 -9.98
N SER A 33 -9.06 4.11 -9.18
CA SER A 33 -9.21 5.50 -8.73
C SER A 33 -9.18 6.49 -9.91
N GLY A 34 -8.31 6.26 -10.89
CA GLY A 34 -8.28 7.03 -12.13
C GLY A 34 -9.59 6.94 -12.92
N VAL A 35 -10.18 5.75 -13.01
CA VAL A 35 -11.50 5.59 -13.66
C VAL A 35 -12.60 6.33 -12.89
N VAL A 36 -12.61 6.27 -11.56
CA VAL A 36 -13.55 7.05 -10.75
C VAL A 36 -13.38 8.54 -11.01
N ALA A 37 -12.15 9.04 -11.13
CA ALA A 37 -11.88 10.44 -11.48
C ALA A 37 -12.41 10.81 -12.88
N LEU A 38 -12.24 9.93 -13.87
CA LEU A 38 -12.83 10.11 -15.21
C LEU A 38 -14.36 10.16 -15.15
N MET A 39 -14.98 9.24 -14.40
CA MET A 39 -16.42 9.23 -14.21
C MET A 39 -16.91 10.49 -13.49
N ARG A 40 -16.18 10.99 -12.48
CA ARG A 40 -16.52 12.23 -11.78
C ARG A 40 -16.41 13.45 -12.68
N SER A 41 -15.45 13.44 -13.62
CA SER A 41 -15.27 14.49 -14.61
C SER A 41 -16.37 14.47 -15.68
N HIS A 42 -16.79 13.28 -16.11
CA HIS A 42 -17.84 13.10 -17.11
C HIS A 42 -19.26 13.25 -16.53
N PHE A 43 -19.46 12.91 -15.25
CA PHE A 43 -20.72 12.98 -14.52
C PHE A 43 -20.57 13.79 -13.21
N PRO A 44 -20.42 15.12 -13.28
CA PRO A 44 -20.11 15.95 -12.12
C PRO A 44 -21.21 15.91 -11.03
N ASP A 45 -22.47 15.89 -11.44
CA ASP A 45 -23.63 15.95 -10.52
C ASP A 45 -24.13 14.57 -10.08
N MET A 46 -23.58 13.48 -10.63
CA MET A 46 -24.02 12.13 -10.30
C MET A 46 -23.65 11.80 -8.84
N PRO A 47 -24.54 11.23 -8.02
CA PRO A 47 -24.20 10.81 -6.67
C PRO A 47 -23.13 9.72 -6.64
N GLY A 48 -22.28 9.69 -5.60
CA GLY A 48 -21.25 8.65 -5.47
C GLY A 48 -21.80 7.22 -5.47
N ARG A 49 -23.00 7.04 -4.90
CA ARG A 49 -23.76 5.77 -4.95
C ARG A 49 -24.01 5.32 -6.39
N GLU A 50 -24.46 6.24 -7.24
CA GLU A 50 -24.78 5.93 -8.63
C GLU A 50 -23.51 5.67 -9.46
N ILE A 51 -22.39 6.33 -9.14
CA ILE A 51 -21.09 5.98 -9.72
C ILE A 51 -20.71 4.54 -9.39
N VAL A 52 -20.78 4.13 -8.13
CA VAL A 52 -20.45 2.75 -7.73
C VAL A 52 -21.40 1.75 -8.40
N GLN A 53 -22.71 2.03 -8.39
CA GLN A 53 -23.70 1.21 -9.08
C GLN A 53 -23.36 1.02 -10.56
N ARG A 54 -23.02 2.10 -11.25
CA ARG A 54 -22.62 2.09 -12.66
C ARG A 54 -21.34 1.29 -12.89
N MET A 55 -20.35 1.39 -12.01
CA MET A 55 -19.13 0.58 -12.08
C MET A 55 -19.43 -0.91 -11.90
N LEU A 56 -20.30 -1.27 -10.96
CA LEU A 56 -20.70 -2.66 -10.71
C LEU A 56 -21.49 -3.25 -11.89
N ALA A 57 -22.48 -2.50 -12.40
CA ALA A 57 -23.35 -2.95 -13.48
C ALA A 57 -22.62 -3.10 -14.84
N THR A 58 -21.47 -2.44 -15.01
CA THR A 58 -20.70 -2.45 -16.27
C THR A 58 -19.42 -3.26 -16.18
N ALA A 59 -19.11 -3.80 -15.01
CA ALA A 59 -18.00 -4.71 -14.83
C ALA A 59 -18.19 -5.94 -15.72
N ARG A 60 -17.08 -6.42 -16.29
CA ARG A 60 -17.07 -7.69 -17.00
C ARG A 60 -16.81 -8.77 -15.99
N ASP A 61 -17.80 -9.62 -15.76
CA ASP A 61 -17.63 -10.81 -14.95
C ASP A 61 -16.48 -11.68 -15.48
N VAL A 62 -15.56 -12.05 -14.59
CA VAL A 62 -14.35 -12.80 -14.91
C VAL A 62 -14.18 -13.92 -13.89
N GLY A 63 -14.61 -15.12 -14.26
CA GLY A 63 -14.56 -16.28 -13.38
C GLY A 63 -15.93 -16.95 -13.30
N PRO A 64 -16.30 -17.50 -12.12
CA PRO A 64 -17.65 -18.00 -11.87
C PRO A 64 -18.68 -16.88 -12.02
N GLU A 65 -19.87 -17.21 -12.52
CA GLU A 65 -20.93 -16.24 -12.74
C GLU A 65 -21.32 -15.52 -11.43
N GLY A 66 -21.39 -14.19 -11.50
CA GLY A 66 -21.81 -13.32 -10.42
C GLY A 66 -20.66 -12.85 -9.55
N TRP A 67 -20.92 -12.73 -8.24
CA TRP A 67 -19.91 -12.25 -7.31
C TRP A 67 -18.99 -13.38 -6.84
N ASP A 68 -17.68 -13.16 -6.89
CA ASP A 68 -16.69 -14.11 -6.41
C ASP A 68 -15.64 -13.48 -5.46
N LYS A 69 -14.95 -14.32 -4.67
CA LYS A 69 -13.97 -13.86 -3.68
C LYS A 69 -12.67 -13.31 -4.30
N LYS A 70 -12.35 -13.65 -5.55
CA LYS A 70 -11.10 -13.26 -6.22
C LYS A 70 -11.26 -11.97 -7.02
N THR A 71 -12.37 -11.81 -7.75
CA THR A 71 -12.57 -10.65 -8.64
C THR A 71 -13.74 -9.76 -8.24
N GLY A 72 -14.55 -10.20 -7.27
CA GLY A 72 -15.72 -9.47 -6.82
C GLY A 72 -16.81 -9.53 -7.89
N TYR A 73 -17.24 -8.36 -8.39
CA TYR A 73 -18.19 -8.28 -9.50
C TYR A 73 -17.51 -8.32 -10.88
N GLY A 74 -16.23 -8.67 -10.92
CA GLY A 74 -15.45 -8.79 -12.14
C GLY A 74 -14.54 -7.60 -12.46
N ALA A 75 -14.05 -7.59 -13.68
CA ALA A 75 -13.06 -6.65 -14.19
C ALA A 75 -13.71 -5.33 -14.61
N LEU A 76 -13.18 -4.23 -14.11
CA LEU A 76 -13.59 -2.88 -14.49
C LEU A 76 -13.30 -2.62 -15.97
N ILE A 77 -14.30 -2.16 -16.72
CA ILE A 77 -14.17 -1.74 -18.12
C ILE A 77 -14.43 -0.23 -18.21
N PRO A 78 -13.38 0.62 -18.24
CA PRO A 78 -13.53 2.08 -18.21
C PRO A 78 -14.48 2.60 -19.29
N TYR A 79 -14.32 2.11 -20.52
CA TYR A 79 -15.17 2.51 -21.64
C TYR A 79 -16.66 2.28 -21.35
N LYS A 80 -17.03 1.10 -20.83
CA LYS A 80 -18.43 0.79 -20.49
C LYS A 80 -18.92 1.59 -19.29
N ALA A 81 -18.06 1.78 -18.28
CA ALA A 81 -18.38 2.61 -17.12
C ALA A 81 -18.69 4.07 -17.49
N LEU A 82 -18.12 4.58 -18.58
CA LEU A 82 -18.45 5.92 -19.09
C LEU A 82 -19.64 5.91 -20.07
N THR A 83 -19.77 4.92 -20.95
CA THR A 83 -20.69 5.01 -22.11
C THR A 83 -21.98 4.19 -22.01
N ALA A 84 -22.03 3.14 -21.19
CA ALA A 84 -23.19 2.25 -21.17
C ALA A 84 -24.45 2.95 -20.65
N ASN A 85 -25.63 2.55 -21.11
CA ASN A 85 -26.86 2.99 -20.44
C ASN A 85 -27.11 2.08 -19.23
N VAL A 86 -27.07 2.64 -18.01
CA VAL A 86 -27.27 1.89 -16.77
C VAL A 86 -28.53 2.42 -16.09
N PRO A 87 -29.57 1.58 -15.91
CA PRO A 87 -30.77 1.99 -15.18
C PRO A 87 -30.44 2.41 -13.75
N LYS A 88 -31.14 3.44 -13.26
CA LYS A 88 -31.06 3.86 -11.85
C LYS A 88 -31.49 2.77 -10.87
N THR A 89 -32.24 1.78 -11.34
CA THR A 89 -32.68 0.60 -10.59
C THR A 89 -31.66 -0.53 -10.56
N ALA A 90 -30.49 -0.38 -11.21
CA ALA A 90 -29.46 -1.42 -11.18
C ALA A 90 -29.00 -1.69 -9.73
N PRO A 91 -28.75 -2.95 -9.34
CA PRO A 91 -28.36 -3.30 -7.98
C PRO A 91 -27.09 -2.58 -7.52
N ASN A 92 -27.07 -2.15 -6.25
CA ASN A 92 -25.87 -1.62 -5.60
C ASN A 92 -25.63 -2.31 -4.24
N PRO A 93 -25.28 -3.61 -4.27
CA PRO A 93 -25.10 -4.42 -3.06
C PRO A 93 -24.06 -3.84 -2.09
N VAL A 94 -23.08 -3.06 -2.57
CA VAL A 94 -22.10 -2.40 -1.70
C VAL A 94 -22.79 -1.41 -0.76
N TYR A 95 -23.67 -0.57 -1.28
CA TYR A 95 -24.36 0.41 -0.45
C TYR A 95 -25.56 -0.18 0.30
N ASP A 96 -26.21 -1.20 -0.25
CA ASP A 96 -27.32 -1.90 0.41
C ASP A 96 -26.82 -2.55 1.71
N ASN A 97 -25.64 -3.17 1.67
CA ASN A 97 -25.00 -3.75 2.85
C ASN A 97 -24.59 -2.70 3.90
N ILE A 98 -24.15 -1.51 3.46
CA ILE A 98 -23.81 -0.40 4.38
C ILE A 98 -25.07 0.11 5.07
N GLN A 99 -26.18 0.27 4.34
CA GLN A 99 -27.46 0.68 4.92
C GLN A 99 -27.99 -0.34 5.91
N ALA A 100 -27.98 -1.63 5.55
CA ALA A 100 -28.40 -2.70 6.44
C ALA A 100 -27.60 -2.73 7.75
N THR A 101 -26.29 -2.43 7.68
CA THR A 101 -25.42 -2.35 8.86
C THR A 101 -25.64 -1.06 9.66
N GLY A 102 -25.97 0.06 8.98
CA GLY A 102 -26.20 1.37 9.61
C GLY A 102 -27.57 1.55 10.26
N SER A 103 -28.58 0.79 9.85
CA SER A 103 -29.94 0.83 10.41
C SER A 103 -30.08 0.19 11.81
N GLY A 104 -28.97 -0.25 12.42
CA GLY A 104 -28.92 -0.72 13.82
C GLY A 104 -28.43 0.32 14.84
N ALA A 105 -28.13 1.56 14.43
CA ALA A 105 -27.76 2.62 15.37
C ALA A 105 -29.02 3.36 15.85
N PRO A 106 -29.29 3.48 17.18
CA PRO A 106 -30.44 4.21 17.66
C PRO A 106 -30.34 5.69 17.23
N ASN A 107 -31.34 6.06 16.44
CA ASN A 107 -31.74 7.38 16.03
C ASN A 107 -31.98 8.29 17.24
N ASN A 108 -30.93 8.98 17.68
CA ASN A 108 -31.06 10.21 18.47
C ASN A 108 -30.17 11.30 17.87
N LEU A 109 -30.63 11.87 16.75
CA LEU A 109 -30.13 13.13 16.21
C LEU A 109 -30.91 14.27 16.88
N GLU A 110 -30.65 14.50 18.17
CA GLU A 110 -31.04 15.73 18.84
C GLU A 110 -29.84 16.68 18.92
N HIS A 111 -29.90 17.77 18.15
CA HIS A 111 -29.32 19.07 18.46
C HIS A 111 -27.94 19.12 19.16
N ALA A 112 -26.87 18.70 18.49
CA ALA A 112 -25.52 19.15 18.85
C ALA A 112 -25.20 20.49 18.16
N ARG A 113 -25.79 21.57 18.69
CA ARG A 113 -25.29 22.94 18.52
C ARG A 113 -23.80 22.98 18.87
N HIS A 114 -23.07 23.85 18.19
CA HIS A 114 -21.70 24.23 18.51
C HIS A 114 -21.53 24.61 19.99
N LYS A 115 -20.50 24.09 20.67
CA LYS A 115 -19.63 24.81 21.63
C LYS A 115 -18.40 23.95 22.02
N PRO A 116 -17.29 24.58 22.48
CA PRO A 116 -15.96 24.31 21.95
C PRO A 116 -15.15 23.32 22.79
N ALA A 117 -14.01 22.94 22.19
CA ALA A 117 -13.00 22.02 22.67
C ALA A 117 -12.75 22.08 24.18
N ARG A 118 -12.88 20.92 24.84
CA ARG A 118 -12.28 20.67 26.15
C ARG A 118 -11.01 19.86 25.95
N THR A 119 -9.93 20.48 26.38
CA THR A 119 -8.58 19.97 26.64
C THR A 119 -8.57 18.50 27.02
N SER A 120 -7.95 17.64 26.20
CA SER A 120 -7.56 16.31 26.64
C SER A 120 -6.34 16.43 27.54
N THR A 121 -6.58 16.34 28.84
CA THR A 121 -5.57 16.01 29.84
C THR A 121 -4.82 14.74 29.42
N HIS A 122 -3.51 14.86 29.26
CA HIS A 122 -2.59 13.76 29.07
C HIS A 122 -2.51 12.95 30.38
N SER A 123 -3.26 11.85 30.46
CA SER A 123 -3.02 10.83 31.48
C SER A 123 -2.02 9.82 30.94
N LYS A 124 -0.80 9.97 31.44
CA LYS A 124 0.31 9.03 31.33
C LYS A 124 -0.05 7.74 32.07
N SER A 125 0.05 6.60 31.39
CA SER A 125 0.13 5.29 32.01
C SER A 125 1.27 4.53 31.36
N ASP A 126 2.40 4.53 32.05
CA ASP A 126 3.53 3.65 31.80
C ASP A 126 3.12 2.23 32.24
N GLU A 127 3.23 1.25 31.33
CA GLU A 127 3.86 -0.08 31.50
C GLU A 127 3.46 -1.04 30.33
N PRO A 128 4.34 -1.97 29.90
CA PRO A 128 4.36 -2.53 28.55
C PRO A 128 3.65 -3.88 28.46
N GLY A 129 2.57 -3.93 27.66
CA GLY A 129 1.92 -5.18 27.27
C GLY A 129 2.58 -5.84 26.07
N TYR A 130 3.45 -6.83 26.32
CA TYR A 130 4.03 -7.71 25.31
C TYR A 130 2.97 -8.67 24.75
N GLY A 131 2.33 -8.26 23.65
CA GLY A 131 1.44 -9.09 22.84
C GLY A 131 2.16 -9.74 21.65
N PHE A 132 1.80 -10.98 21.34
CA PHE A 132 2.44 -12.00 20.48
C PHE A 132 2.91 -11.63 19.04
N ASN A 133 2.82 -10.36 18.61
CA ASN A 133 3.38 -9.88 17.33
C ASN A 133 4.65 -9.01 17.51
N GLY A 134 5.06 -8.70 18.74
CA GLY A 134 6.22 -7.83 19.04
C GLY A 134 7.59 -8.53 19.06
N LEU A 135 7.63 -9.85 19.27
CA LEU A 135 8.89 -10.61 19.38
C LEU A 135 9.60 -10.84 18.03
N ALA A 136 8.89 -10.70 16.91
CA ALA A 136 9.48 -10.87 15.59
C ALA A 136 10.31 -9.65 15.13
N PHE A 137 10.02 -8.45 15.63
CA PHE A 137 10.71 -7.23 15.22
C PHE A 137 11.98 -6.93 16.04
N ILE A 138 12.05 -7.37 17.30
CA ILE A 138 13.24 -7.13 18.15
C ILE A 138 14.39 -8.06 17.75
N ALA A 139 14.11 -9.29 17.31
CA ALA A 139 15.14 -10.21 16.82
C ALA A 139 15.77 -9.77 15.48
N ALA A 140 15.03 -9.05 14.63
CA ALA A 140 15.54 -8.59 13.33
C ALA A 140 16.51 -7.39 13.45
N LEU A 141 16.37 -6.56 14.48
CA LEU A 141 17.25 -5.41 14.73
C LEU A 141 18.55 -5.79 15.44
N THR A 142 18.58 -6.86 16.24
CA THR A 142 19.82 -7.32 16.90
C THR A 142 20.73 -8.11 15.95
N LEU A 143 20.16 -8.87 15.01
CA LEU A 143 20.94 -9.66 14.03
C LEU A 143 21.60 -8.80 12.93
N THR A 144 21.01 -7.64 12.62
CA THR A 144 21.57 -6.69 11.65
C THR A 144 22.71 -5.84 12.24
N PHE A 145 22.69 -5.55 13.55
CA PHE A 145 23.81 -4.87 14.21
C PHE A 145 25.04 -5.78 14.42
N LEU A 146 24.85 -7.08 14.67
CA LEU A 146 25.99 -8.01 14.79
C LEU A 146 26.67 -8.33 13.46
N SER A 147 25.95 -8.25 12.34
CA SER A 147 26.53 -8.48 10.99
C SER A 147 27.32 -7.28 10.47
N ALA A 148 26.91 -6.04 10.80
CA ALA A 148 27.66 -4.84 10.43
C ALA A 148 29.00 -4.70 11.18
N ALA A 149 29.05 -5.06 12.47
CA ALA A 149 30.29 -5.02 13.26
C ALA A 149 31.31 -6.10 12.84
N GLY A 150 30.85 -7.28 12.41
CA GLY A 150 31.71 -8.37 11.93
C GLY A 150 32.38 -8.08 10.60
N ILE A 151 31.68 -7.43 9.66
CA ILE A 151 32.24 -7.10 8.34
C ILE A 151 33.25 -5.95 8.44
N MET A 152 33.02 -4.98 9.33
CA MET A 152 33.92 -3.83 9.51
C MET A 152 35.24 -4.20 10.23
N THR A 153 35.21 -5.16 11.14
CA THR A 153 36.43 -5.68 11.83
C THR A 153 37.24 -6.65 10.97
N PHE A 154 36.63 -7.32 9.99
CA PHE A 154 37.33 -8.21 9.06
C PHE A 154 38.10 -7.44 7.96
N HIS A 155 37.54 -6.35 7.45
CA HIS A 155 38.22 -5.52 6.45
C HIS A 155 39.37 -4.69 7.03
N SER A 156 39.30 -4.30 8.30
CA SER A 156 40.40 -3.60 8.96
C SER A 156 41.60 -4.52 9.16
N LYS A 157 41.41 -5.78 9.61
CA LYS A 157 42.52 -6.74 9.77
C LYS A 157 43.18 -7.15 8.44
N ARG A 158 42.43 -7.24 7.33
CA ARG A 158 43.02 -7.56 6.00
C ARG A 158 43.88 -6.44 5.43
N ARG A 159 43.65 -5.18 5.81
CA ARG A 159 44.48 -4.04 5.39
C ARG A 159 45.83 -3.97 6.12
N TRP A 160 45.91 -4.43 7.36
CA TRP A 160 47.17 -4.45 8.14
C TRP A 160 48.12 -5.58 7.74
N HIS A 161 47.61 -6.70 7.23
CA HIS A 161 48.47 -7.78 6.72
C HIS A 161 49.17 -7.45 5.39
N SER A 162 48.65 -6.51 4.58
CA SER A 162 49.34 -6.08 3.35
C SER A 162 50.48 -5.08 3.59
N LEU A 163 50.49 -4.41 4.74
CA LEU A 163 51.51 -3.41 5.08
C LEU A 163 52.69 -3.98 5.88
N SER A 164 52.55 -5.14 6.52
CA SER A 164 53.70 -5.80 7.18
C SER A 164 54.60 -6.59 6.21
N LEU A 165 54.08 -6.98 5.04
CA LEU A 165 54.85 -7.65 4.00
C LEU A 165 55.63 -6.67 3.10
N LYS A 166 55.16 -5.42 2.95
CA LYS A 166 55.89 -4.41 2.17
C LYS A 166 57.13 -3.83 2.88
N ARG A 167 57.23 -3.98 4.20
CA ARG A 167 58.42 -3.58 4.97
C ARG A 167 59.52 -4.64 5.00
N LYS A 168 59.22 -5.90 4.62
CA LYS A 168 60.21 -6.99 4.59
C LYS A 168 60.95 -7.16 3.25
N TYR A 169 60.52 -6.46 2.19
CA TYR A 169 61.15 -6.51 0.86
C TYR A 169 61.89 -5.23 0.44
N HIS A 170 61.99 -4.22 1.31
CA HIS A 170 62.80 -3.01 1.06
C HIS A 170 64.03 -2.89 1.99
N GLY A 171 64.38 -3.97 2.70
CA GLY A 171 65.54 -4.03 3.60
C GLY A 171 66.74 -4.83 3.07
N GLN A 172 66.70 -5.35 1.84
CA GLN A 172 67.84 -6.06 1.24
C GLN A 172 68.07 -5.58 -0.18
N SER A 173 68.86 -4.52 -0.36
CA SER A 173 69.60 -4.27 -1.61
C SER A 173 70.53 -3.06 -1.55
N VAL A 174 71.32 -2.86 -0.49
CA VAL A 174 72.58 -2.10 -0.64
C VAL A 174 73.58 -2.58 0.41
N THR A 175 74.49 -3.50 0.03
CA THR A 175 75.92 -3.50 0.45
C THR A 175 76.64 -4.64 -0.28
N LYS A 176 77.27 -4.35 -1.42
CA LYS A 176 78.55 -4.94 -1.83
C LYS A 176 79.28 -3.93 -2.70
N LYS A 177 80.25 -3.24 -2.10
CA LYS A 177 81.51 -2.88 -2.76
C LYS A 177 82.50 -3.96 -2.41
#